data_AF-A0ABD0BYU4-F1
#
_entry.id   AF-A0ABD0BYU4-F1
#
_cell.length_a   1.000
_cell.length_b   1.000
_cell.length_c   1.000
_cell.angle_alpha   90.00
_cell.angle_beta   90.00
_cell.angle_gamma   90.00
#
_symmetry.space_group_name_H-M   'P 1'
#
loop_
_entity.id
_entity.type
_entity.pdbx_description
1 polymer ?
#
loop_
_entity_poly.entity_id
_entity_poly.type
_entity_poly.pdbx_seq_one_letter_code
_entity_poly.pdbx_strand_id
1 'polypeptide(L)' 'MLTMMAGLASLEKDLIAERRTAGIKRAQSEGKHCGRPIKATAEQVRELLDQGCSPAMVQDRLAISKATFYRLKTF' A
#
# COMPACT_ATOMS: atom_id res chain seq x y z
N MET A 1 0.87 -41.28 7.88
CA MET A 1 1.74 -40.30 8.56
C MET A 1 1.73 -38.91 7.92
N LEU A 2 1.64 -38.78 6.58
CA LEU A 2 1.61 -37.48 5.89
C LEU A 2 0.54 -36.51 6.41
N THR A 3 -0.67 -37.01 6.71
CA THR A 3 -1.78 -36.19 7.21
C THR A 3 -1.50 -35.56 8.58
N MET A 4 -0.84 -36.27 9.49
CA MET A 4 -0.50 -35.71 10.81
C MET A 4 0.58 -34.63 10.69
N MET A 5 1.59 -34.86 9.84
CA MET A 5 2.62 -33.85 9.61
C MET A 5 2.09 -32.61 8.89
N ALA A 6 1.17 -32.80 7.94
CA ALA A 6 0.45 -31.69 7.31
C ALA A 6 -0.41 -30.91 8.31
N GLY A 7 -1.08 -31.59 9.23
CA GLY A 7 -1.85 -30.96 10.31
C GLY A 7 -0.97 -30.11 11.22
N LEU A 8 0.19 -30.64 11.63
CA LEU A 8 1.15 -29.90 12.46
C LEU A 8 1.72 -28.67 11.73
N ALA A 9 2.10 -28.84 10.46
CA ALA A 9 2.63 -27.73 9.66
C ALA A 9 1.61 -26.60 9.46
N SER A 10 0.32 -26.92 9.35
CA SER A 10 -0.75 -25.91 9.28
C SER A 10 -0.89 -25.16 10.61
N LEU A 11 -0.87 -25.87 11.74
CA LEU A 11 -0.94 -25.26 13.07
C LEU A 11 0.23 -24.29 13.31
N GLU A 12 1.45 -24.67 12.90
CA GLU A 12 2.62 -23.79 13.00
C GLU A 12 2.46 -22.51 12.15
N LYS A 13 1.92 -22.63 10.93
CA LYS A 13 1.65 -21.48 10.06
C LYS A 13 0.62 -20.53 10.68
N ASP A 14 -0.42 -21.07 11.29
CA ASP A 14 -1.47 -20.27 11.93
C ASP A 14 -0.90 -19.47 13.11
N LEU A 15 -0.07 -20.09 13.96
CA LEU A 15 0.62 -19.40 15.05
C LEU A 15 1.55 -18.29 14.55
N ILE A 16 2.25 -18.48 13.42
CA ILE A 16 3.07 -17.45 12.80
C ILE A 16 2.20 -16.29 12.28
N ALA A 17 1.06 -16.61 11.65
CA ALA A 17 0.13 -15.62 11.12
C ALA A 17 -0.50 -14.76 12.22
N GLU A 18 -0.87 -15.36 13.35
CA GLU A 18 -1.37 -14.65 14.53
C GLU A 18 -0.36 -13.64 15.06
N ARG A 19 0.90 -14.07 15.26
CA ARG A 19 1.97 -13.18 15.73
C ARG A 19 2.25 -12.04 14.75
N ARG A 20 2.29 -12.35 13.45
CA ARG A 20 2.45 -11.32 12.40
C ARG A 20 1.33 -10.28 12.47
N THR A 21 0.09 -10.73 12.62
CA THR A 21 -1.09 -9.86 12.69
C THR A 21 -1.05 -8.97 13.92
N ALA A 22 -0.67 -9.52 15.08
CA ALA A 22 -0.47 -8.74 16.31
C ALA A 22 0.63 -7.67 16.13
N GLY A 23 1.73 -8.02 15.47
CA GLY A 23 2.81 -7.07 15.16
C GLY A 23 2.37 -5.93 14.22
N ILE A 24 1.61 -6.24 13.17
CA ILE A 24 1.06 -5.23 12.25
C ILE A 24 0.11 -4.29 12.99
N LYS A 25 -0.80 -4.83 13.83
CA LYS A 25 -1.72 -4.01 14.63
C LYS A 25 -0.98 -3.05 15.55
N ARG A 26 0.09 -3.51 16.20
CA ARG A 26 0.96 -2.66 17.03
C ARG A 26 1.60 -1.55 16.20
N ALA A 27 2.22 -1.88 15.08
CA ALA A 27 2.85 -0.89 14.19
C ALA A 27 1.84 0.16 13.69
N GLN A 28 0.61 -0.26 13.34
CA GLN A 28 -0.47 0.65 12.99
C GLN A 28 -0.87 1.57 14.14
N SER A 29 -0.95 1.07 15.38
CA SER A 29 -1.23 1.92 16.56
C SER A 29 -0.11 2.93 16.87
N GLU A 30 1.12 2.62 16.47
CA GLU A 30 2.28 3.53 16.54
C GLU A 30 2.30 4.53 15.36
N GLY A 31 1.31 4.50 14.47
CA GLY A 31 1.22 5.38 13.29
C GLY A 31 2.15 4.98 12.13
N LYS A 32 2.76 3.78 12.17
CA LYS A 32 3.61 3.30 11.06
C LYS A 32 2.74 2.84 9.89
N HIS A 33 3.03 3.37 8.71
CA HIS A 33 2.40 2.91 7.47
C HIS A 33 2.77 1.46 7.18
N CYS A 34 1.77 0.59 7.20
CA CYS A 34 1.93 -0.84 6.92
C CYS A 34 1.37 -1.14 5.52
N GLY A 35 2.23 -1.20 4.52
CA GLY A 35 1.84 -1.48 3.13
C GLY A 35 2.81 -0.89 2.11
N ARG A 36 2.38 -0.84 0.84
CA ARG A 36 3.14 -0.16 -0.22
C ARG A 36 3.20 1.34 0.08
N PRO A 37 4.37 1.99 0.01
CA PRO A 37 4.45 3.43 0.24
C PRO A 37 3.65 4.21 -0.80
N ILE A 38 3.03 5.30 -0.36
CA ILE A 38 2.27 6.22 -1.22
C ILE A 38 3.30 7.05 -2.00
N LYS A 39 3.20 7.05 -3.34
CA LYS A 39 4.10 7.82 -4.22
C LYS A 39 3.65 9.26 -4.46
N ALA A 40 2.33 9.47 -4.51
CA ALA A 40 1.72 10.77 -4.75
C ALA A 40 0.34 10.84 -4.10
N THR A 41 -0.07 12.06 -3.76
CA THR A 41 -1.36 12.39 -3.15
C THR A 41 -2.29 13.09 -4.15
N ALA A 42 -3.58 13.15 -3.83
CA ALA A 42 -4.57 13.84 -4.66
C ALA A 42 -4.30 15.36 -4.70
N GLU A 43 -3.87 15.91 -3.57
CA GLU A 43 -3.54 17.32 -3.38
C GLU A 43 -2.37 17.73 -4.28
N GLN A 44 -1.29 16.95 -4.31
CA GLN A 44 -0.14 17.20 -5.20
C GLN A 44 -0.53 17.19 -6.68
N VAL A 45 -1.44 16.30 -7.08
CA VAL A 45 -1.94 16.25 -8.46
C VAL A 45 -2.78 17.50 -8.75
N ARG A 46 -3.62 17.93 -7.82
CA ARG A 46 -4.44 19.14 -7.95
C ARG A 46 -3.58 20.40 -8.06
N GLU A 47 -2.62 20.58 -7.16
CA GLU A 47 -1.71 21.72 -7.15
C GLU A 47 -0.95 21.87 -8.47
N LEU A 48 -0.45 20.76 -9.04
CA LEU A 48 0.25 20.80 -10.32
C LEU A 48 -0.67 21.10 -11.50
N LEU A 49 -1.93 20.64 -11.45
CA LEU A 49 -2.94 20.98 -12.46
C LEU A 49 -3.34 22.45 -12.39
N ASP A 50 -3.49 23.01 -11.18
CA ASP A 50 -3.80 24.42 -10.95
C ASP A 50 -2.66 25.34 -11.41
N GLN A 51 -1.42 24.86 -11.33
CA GLN A 51 -0.24 25.52 -11.94
C GLN A 51 -0.21 25.45 -13.48
N GLY A 52 -1.21 24.83 -14.12
CA GLY A 52 -1.30 24.70 -15.57
C GLY A 52 -0.42 23.60 -16.18
N CYS A 53 0.10 22.65 -15.38
CA CYS A 53 0.89 21.54 -15.92
C CYS A 53 0.01 20.57 -16.72
N SER A 54 0.54 20.08 -17.85
CA SER A 54 -0.13 19.05 -18.62
C SER A 54 -0.17 17.71 -17.85
N PRO A 55 -1.19 16.85 -18.07
CA PRO A 55 -1.29 15.55 -17.39
C PRO A 55 -0.05 14.67 -17.54
N ALA A 56 0.67 14.74 -18.67
CA ALA A 56 1.91 13.99 -18.87
C ALA A 56 3.04 14.51 -17.98
N MET A 57 3.20 15.84 -17.89
CA MET A 57 4.19 16.46 -17.00
C MET A 57 3.94 16.15 -15.53
N VAL A 58 2.66 16.08 -15.11
CA VAL A 58 2.30 15.69 -13.73
C VAL A 58 2.72 14.24 -13.44
N GLN A 59 2.47 13.33 -14.39
CA GLN A 59 2.86 11.91 -14.27
C GLN A 59 4.38 11.77 -14.13
N ASP A 60 5.15 12.48 -14.95
CA ASP A 60 6.61 12.44 -14.94
C ASP A 60 7.18 13.06 -13.65
N ARG A 61 6.69 14.23 -13.23
CA ARG A 61 7.14 14.91 -11.99
C ARG A 61 6.88 14.09 -10.73
N LEU A 62 5.71 13.45 -10.65
CA LEU A 62 5.33 12.64 -9.49
C LEU A 62 5.78 11.17 -9.63
N ALA A 63 6.43 10.80 -10.74
CA ALA A 63 6.85 9.43 -11.05
C ALA A 63 5.70 8.40 -10.86
N ILE A 64 4.51 8.77 -11.33
CA ILE A 64 3.29 7.95 -11.26
C ILE A 64 2.82 7.52 -12.64
N SER A 65 2.19 6.34 -12.71
CA SER A 65 1.59 5.86 -13.96
C SER A 65 0.32 6.64 -14.33
N LYS A 66 -0.03 6.63 -15.63
CA LYS A 66 -1.32 7.15 -16.14
C LYS A 66 -2.52 6.67 -15.33
N ALA A 67 -2.57 5.38 -15.01
CA ALA A 67 -3.65 4.80 -14.19
C ALA A 67 -3.71 5.41 -12.78
N THR A 68 -2.54 5.63 -12.16
CA THR A 68 -2.47 6.25 -10.82
C THR A 68 -2.92 7.70 -10.87
N PHE A 69 -2.52 8.46 -11.90
CA PHE A 69 -2.95 9.84 -12.11
C PHE A 69 -4.47 9.95 -12.21
N TYR A 70 -5.13 9.16 -13.07
CA TYR A 70 -6.59 9.24 -13.21
C TYR A 70 -7.35 8.75 -11.98
N ARG A 71 -6.80 7.80 -11.23
CA ARG A 71 -7.37 7.38 -9.94
C ARG A 71 -7.29 8.48 -8.89
N LEU A 72 -6.22 9.28 -8.89
CA LEU A 72 -6.05 10.39 -7.96
C LEU A 72 -6.88 11.61 -8.38
N LYS A 73 -7.07 11.84 -9.69
CA LYS A 73 -7.78 13.01 -10.26
C LYS A 73 -9.31 13.04 -9.98
N THR A 74 -9.91 12.10 -9.25
CA THR A 74 -11.38 11.99 -9.10
C THR A 74 -12.03 13.06 -8.20
N PHE A 75 -11.51 14.29 -8.20
CA PHE A 75 -12.01 15.43 -7.44
C PHE A 75 -12.62 16.49 -8.35
#